data_AF-A0AAV9GKE2-F1
#
_entry.id   AF-A0AAV9GKE2-F1
#
_cell.length_a   1.000
_cell.length_b   1.000
_cell.length_c   1.000
_cell.angle_alpha   90.00
_cell.angle_beta   90.00
_cell.angle_gamma   90.00
#
_symmetry.space_group_name_H-M   'P 1'
#
loop_
_entity.id
_entity.type
_entity.pdbx_description
1 polymer ?
#
loop_
_entity_poly.entity_id
_entity_poly.type
_entity_poly.pdbx_seq_one_letter_code
_entity_poly.pdbx_strand_id
1 'polypeptide(L)'
;MDLSELCVICGKRVTTACTGCVTILYCSADCLNSDKAHGLACKCFQALPTAPTTGNKHVLAYLFPADTTEPKVMWVPVSGFADADTGISFEEADTSQFFPSPTSQTLNAERNNVRNRESNSMLEIWHTSTGSGNACIESLAGIQGGQGPFHDWVGHVLVLAMTRPTGFMVDPGAYRSVQLRDFQDAVDFVVDFGNTAHRQLTQETLNTLGLPLGTTGSVGGSMRMEEKETGNIIAEIE
;
A
#
# COMPACT_ATOMS: atom_id res chain seq x y z
N MET A 1 2.28 20.18 2.94
CA MET A 1 3.52 20.01 2.17
C MET A 1 3.18 19.10 1.01
N ASP A 2 3.49 19.48 -0.22
CA ASP A 2 3.24 18.61 -1.37
C ASP A 2 4.26 17.47 -1.39
N LEU A 3 3.78 16.25 -1.18
CA LEU A 3 4.61 15.05 -1.19
C LEU A 3 5.16 14.70 -2.58
N SER A 4 4.60 15.32 -3.63
CA SER A 4 5.08 15.19 -5.01
C SER A 4 6.48 15.80 -5.20
N GLU A 5 6.91 16.75 -4.36
CA GLU A 5 8.25 17.36 -4.39
C GLU A 5 9.29 16.60 -3.54
N LEU A 6 8.91 15.46 -2.96
CA LEU A 6 9.75 14.70 -2.04
C LEU A 6 10.17 13.35 -2.63
N CYS A 7 11.42 12.98 -2.36
CA CYS A 7 12.03 11.74 -2.80
C CYS A 7 11.24 10.54 -2.24
N VAL A 8 10.86 9.60 -3.10
CA VAL A 8 10.11 8.40 -2.70
C VAL A 8 10.92 7.47 -1.78
N ILE A 9 12.24 7.58 -1.77
CA ILE A 9 13.12 6.74 -0.96
C ILE A 9 13.38 7.33 0.42
N CYS A 10 13.65 8.64 0.52
CA CYS A 10 14.10 9.25 1.78
C CYS A 10 13.30 10.49 2.23
N GLY A 11 12.33 10.96 1.44
CA GLY A 11 11.50 12.13 1.79
C GLY A 11 12.20 13.49 1.67
N LYS A 12 13.45 13.57 1.18
CA LYS A 12 14.14 14.83 0.89
C LYS A 12 13.60 15.53 -0.35
N ARG A 13 13.85 16.83 -0.50
CA ARG A 13 13.57 17.56 -1.75
C ARG A 13 14.25 16.90 -2.94
N VAL A 14 13.51 16.83 -4.03
CA VAL A 14 13.91 16.13 -5.25
C VAL A 14 14.78 16.99 -6.15
N THR A 15 15.59 16.34 -6.97
CA THR A 15 16.45 16.98 -7.98
C THR A 15 16.40 16.25 -9.31
N THR A 16 15.89 15.01 -9.34
CA THR A 16 15.91 14.14 -10.52
C THR A 16 14.62 13.35 -10.61
N ALA A 17 14.10 13.16 -11.82
CA ALA A 17 12.95 12.30 -12.10
C ALA A 17 13.40 11.00 -12.76
N CYS A 18 12.63 9.92 -12.60
CA CYS A 18 12.79 8.74 -13.45
C CYS A 18 12.58 9.12 -14.92
N THR A 19 13.51 8.74 -15.80
CA THR A 19 13.42 9.04 -17.23
C THR A 19 12.32 8.26 -17.95
N GLY A 20 11.89 7.11 -17.39
CA GLY A 20 10.84 6.26 -17.96
C GLY A 20 9.43 6.76 -17.67
N CYS A 21 9.10 6.96 -16.40
CA CYS A 21 7.73 7.36 -15.99
C CYS A 21 7.56 8.86 -15.73
N VAL A 22 8.65 9.62 -15.54
CA VAL A 22 8.71 11.06 -15.18
C VAL A 22 7.88 11.50 -13.97
N THR A 23 7.25 10.57 -13.25
CA THR A 23 6.34 10.82 -12.11
C THR A 23 7.00 10.56 -10.77
N ILE A 24 7.96 9.64 -10.71
CA ILE A 24 8.72 9.35 -9.50
C ILE A 24 9.99 10.17 -9.47
N LEU A 25 10.18 10.83 -8.33
CA LEU A 25 11.24 11.78 -8.11
C LEU A 25 12.18 11.31 -7.01
N TYR A 26 13.46 11.64 -7.18
CA TYR A 26 14.57 11.25 -6.33
C TYR A 26 15.43 12.47 -6.01
N CYS A 27 16.10 12.45 -4.85
CA CYS A 27 17.05 13.50 -4.48
C CYS A 27 18.47 13.24 -5.01
N SER A 28 18.77 12.02 -5.45
CA SER A 28 20.08 11.61 -5.96
C SER A 28 20.00 10.36 -6.83
N ALA A 29 21.07 10.10 -7.61
CA ALA A 29 21.25 8.86 -8.36
C ALA A 29 21.31 7.63 -7.44
N ASP A 30 21.85 7.75 -6.24
CA ASP A 30 21.88 6.65 -5.26
C ASP A 30 20.47 6.25 -4.83
N CYS A 31 19.59 7.23 -4.56
CA CYS A 31 18.19 6.94 -4.24
C CYS A 31 17.49 6.26 -5.44
N LEU A 32 17.70 6.76 -6.65
CA LEU A 32 17.17 6.13 -7.87
C LEU A 32 17.64 4.67 -8.00
N ASN A 33 18.94 4.41 -7.82
CA ASN A 33 19.52 3.07 -7.93
C ASN A 33 19.11 2.13 -6.79
N SER A 34 18.80 2.68 -5.61
CA SER A 34 18.28 1.92 -4.48
C SER A 34 16.82 1.50 -4.65
N ASP A 35 16.07 2.19 -5.53
CA ASP A 35 14.67 1.89 -5.83
C ASP A 35 14.56 0.73 -6.84
N LYS A 36 14.96 -0.47 -6.39
CA LYS A 36 15.01 -1.65 -7.24
C LYS A 36 13.63 -2.14 -7.67
N ALA A 37 12.60 -1.88 -6.87
CA ALA A 37 11.24 -2.30 -7.16
C ALA A 37 10.52 -1.35 -8.13
N HIS A 38 10.90 -0.07 -8.20
CA HIS A 38 10.30 0.90 -9.12
C HIS A 38 10.24 0.42 -10.57
N GLY A 39 11.28 -0.26 -11.06
CA GLY A 39 11.31 -0.77 -12.43
C GLY A 39 10.15 -1.71 -12.77
N LEU A 40 9.63 -2.46 -11.79
CA LEU A 40 8.45 -3.32 -11.97
C LEU A 40 7.19 -2.48 -12.12
N ALA A 41 6.89 -1.62 -11.14
CA ALA A 41 5.68 -0.80 -11.19
C ALA A 41 5.68 0.21 -12.34
N CYS A 42 6.84 0.77 -12.68
CA CYS A 42 6.98 1.65 -13.84
C CYS A 42 6.50 0.94 -15.13
N LYS A 43 6.84 -0.34 -15.30
CA LYS A 43 6.35 -1.15 -16.44
C LYS A 43 4.86 -1.46 -16.31
N CYS A 44 4.39 -1.83 -15.11
CA CYS A 44 2.96 -2.09 -14.89
C CYS A 44 2.09 -0.87 -15.25
N PHE A 45 2.55 0.34 -14.90
CA PHE A 45 1.83 1.58 -15.22
C PHE A 45 1.88 1.95 -16.70
N GLN A 46 2.94 1.57 -17.41
CA GLN A 46 2.98 1.72 -18.87
C GLN A 46 2.01 0.76 -19.57
N ALA A 47 1.71 -0.38 -18.94
CA ALA A 47 0.78 -1.40 -19.42
C ALA A 47 -0.59 -1.34 -18.71
N LEU A 48 -1.04 -0.16 -18.28
CA LEU A 48 -2.30 -0.01 -17.55
C LEU A 48 -3.48 -0.59 -18.36
N PRO A 49 -4.34 -1.41 -17.73
CA PRO A 49 -5.57 -1.82 -18.35
C PRO A 49 -6.47 -0.60 -18.61
N THR A 50 -7.23 -0.63 -19.70
CA THR A 50 -8.24 0.38 -19.98
C THR A 50 -9.24 0.46 -18.83
N ALA A 51 -9.54 1.69 -18.38
CA ALA A 51 -10.51 1.92 -17.34
C ALA A 51 -11.89 1.38 -17.76
N PRO A 52 -12.59 0.64 -16.87
CA PRO A 52 -13.99 0.33 -17.07
C PRO A 52 -14.79 1.61 -17.31
N THR A 53 -15.56 1.64 -18.40
CA THR A 53 -16.34 2.83 -18.80
C THR A 53 -17.79 2.79 -18.34
N THR A 54 -18.21 1.69 -17.71
CA THR A 54 -19.60 1.46 -17.27
C THR A 54 -19.61 0.87 -15.86
N GLY A 55 -20.66 1.17 -15.09
CA GLY A 55 -20.84 0.68 -13.73
C GLY A 55 -20.39 1.66 -12.65
N ASN A 56 -20.13 1.12 -11.46
CA ASN A 56 -19.74 1.87 -10.27
C ASN A 56 -18.36 2.54 -10.45
N LYS A 57 -17.97 3.37 -9.48
CA LYS A 57 -16.61 3.92 -9.39
C LYS A 57 -15.61 2.76 -9.43
N HIS A 58 -14.49 2.93 -10.13
CA HIS A 58 -13.38 1.98 -10.09
C HIS A 58 -12.10 2.72 -9.70
N VAL A 59 -11.24 2.05 -8.94
CA VAL A 59 -9.93 2.56 -8.56
C VAL A 59 -8.84 1.58 -8.98
N LEU A 60 -7.64 2.09 -9.27
CA LEU A 60 -6.48 1.22 -9.46
C LEU A 60 -6.01 0.67 -8.12
N ALA A 61 -5.62 -0.61 -8.13
CA ALA A 61 -5.01 -1.31 -7.01
C ALA A 61 -3.74 -2.05 -7.47
N TYR A 62 -2.84 -2.34 -6.52
CA TYR A 62 -1.75 -3.27 -6.74
C TYR A 62 -2.17 -4.67 -6.33
N LEU A 63 -2.03 -5.64 -7.23
CA LEU A 63 -2.18 -7.06 -6.93
C LEU A 63 -0.79 -7.70 -6.89
N PHE A 64 -0.51 -8.39 -5.80
CA PHE A 64 0.62 -9.31 -5.66
C PHE A 64 0.08 -10.74 -5.83
N PRO A 65 0.10 -11.28 -7.06
CA PRO A 65 -0.48 -12.58 -7.34
C PRO A 65 0.28 -13.72 -6.65
N ALA A 66 -0.43 -14.72 -6.13
CA ALA A 66 0.19 -15.86 -5.45
C ALA A 66 1.03 -16.73 -6.39
N ASP A 67 0.60 -16.81 -7.65
CA ASP A 67 0.99 -17.78 -8.66
C ASP A 67 2.04 -17.26 -9.66
N THR A 68 2.39 -15.97 -9.59
CA THR A 68 3.39 -15.38 -10.49
C THR A 68 4.33 -14.47 -9.72
N THR A 69 5.53 -14.24 -10.25
CA THR A 69 6.57 -13.43 -9.59
C THR A 69 6.43 -11.92 -9.82
N GLU A 70 5.50 -11.50 -10.68
CA GLU A 70 5.36 -10.11 -11.10
C GLU A 70 4.08 -9.45 -10.55
N PRO A 71 4.17 -8.25 -9.97
CA PRO A 71 3.01 -7.51 -9.51
C PRO A 71 2.17 -7.03 -10.69
N LYS A 72 0.88 -6.83 -10.45
CA LYS A 72 -0.08 -6.32 -11.44
C LYS A 72 -0.76 -5.06 -10.94
N VAL A 73 -1.16 -4.21 -11.87
CA VAL A 73 -2.05 -3.07 -11.60
C VAL A 73 -3.39 -3.36 -12.23
N MET A 74 -4.46 -3.20 -11.48
CA MET A 74 -5.80 -3.56 -11.93
C MET A 74 -6.88 -2.64 -11.39
N TRP A 75 -8.03 -2.62 -12.07
CA TRP A 75 -9.21 -1.89 -11.64
C TRP A 75 -10.03 -2.71 -10.65
N VAL A 76 -10.41 -2.09 -9.55
CA VAL A 76 -11.25 -2.66 -8.50
C VAL A 76 -12.53 -1.82 -8.40
N PRO A 77 -13.73 -2.44 -8.51
CA PRO A 77 -14.99 -1.74 -8.33
C PRO A 77 -15.12 -1.22 -6.89
N VAL A 78 -15.69 -0.03 -6.73
CA VAL A 78 -15.93 0.61 -5.44
C VAL A 78 -17.37 1.11 -5.42
N SER A 79 -18.09 0.77 -4.36
CA SER A 79 -19.46 1.19 -4.13
C SER A 79 -19.51 2.11 -2.91
N GLY A 80 -20.26 3.20 -3.02
CA GLY A 80 -20.52 4.09 -1.89
C GLY A 80 -21.85 3.76 -1.23
N PHE A 81 -21.92 3.84 0.09
CA PHE A 81 -23.17 3.78 0.84
C PHE A 81 -23.19 4.84 1.94
N ALA A 82 -24.38 5.30 2.31
CA ALA A 82 -24.56 6.21 3.43
C ALA A 82 -25.20 5.45 4.59
N ASP A 83 -24.62 5.56 5.76
CA ASP A 83 -25.24 5.08 6.99
C ASP A 83 -26.50 5.92 7.28
N ALA A 84 -27.64 5.26 7.44
CA ALA A 84 -28.93 5.93 7.52
C ALA A 84 -29.09 6.75 8.81
N ASP A 85 -28.43 6.34 9.89
CA ASP A 85 -28.57 6.96 11.21
C ASP A 85 -27.63 8.16 11.39
N THR A 86 -26.42 8.06 10.85
CA THR A 86 -25.37 9.08 10.98
C THR A 86 -25.24 9.99 9.77
N GLY A 87 -25.74 9.56 8.60
CA GLY A 87 -25.53 10.22 7.31
C GLY A 87 -24.09 10.15 6.80
N ILE A 88 -23.21 9.41 7.48
CA ILE A 88 -21.79 9.27 7.09
C ILE A 88 -21.72 8.40 5.84
N SER A 89 -20.95 8.85 4.86
CA SER A 89 -20.72 8.11 3.62
C SER A 89 -19.47 7.24 3.74
N PHE A 90 -19.61 5.98 3.36
CA PHE A 90 -18.57 4.96 3.33
C PHE A 90 -18.36 4.49 1.91
N GLU A 91 -17.17 4.00 1.61
CA GLU A 91 -16.89 3.28 0.38
C GLU A 91 -16.45 1.85 0.70
N GLU A 92 -16.83 0.92 -0.15
CA GLU A 92 -16.46 -0.49 -0.07
C GLU A 92 -15.90 -0.95 -1.41
N ALA A 93 -14.72 -1.56 -1.39
CA ALA A 93 -14.10 -2.14 -2.57
C ALA A 93 -14.60 -3.59 -2.77
N ASP A 94 -15.00 -3.93 -4.00
CA ASP A 94 -15.36 -5.31 -4.35
C ASP A 94 -14.08 -6.13 -4.58
N THR A 95 -13.68 -6.85 -3.54
CA THR A 95 -12.49 -7.70 -3.53
C THR A 95 -12.84 -9.19 -3.65
N SER A 96 -14.12 -9.52 -3.84
CA SER A 96 -14.67 -10.88 -3.79
C SER A 96 -14.04 -11.84 -4.81
N GLN A 97 -13.57 -11.31 -5.94
CA GLN A 97 -12.90 -12.09 -6.99
C GLN A 97 -11.59 -12.77 -6.51
N PHE A 98 -10.94 -12.21 -5.49
CA PHE A 98 -9.68 -12.73 -4.93
C PHE A 98 -9.83 -13.23 -3.51
N PHE A 99 -10.78 -12.67 -2.76
CA PHE A 99 -10.94 -12.91 -1.33
C PHE A 99 -12.40 -13.28 -1.01
N PRO A 100 -12.81 -14.52 -1.32
CA PRO A 100 -14.11 -15.00 -0.89
C PRO A 100 -14.18 -15.02 0.64
N SER A 101 -15.27 -14.47 1.18
CA SER A 101 -15.60 -14.53 2.62
C SER A 101 -15.73 -16.00 3.06
N PRO A 102 -15.30 -16.39 4.29
CA PRO A 102 -14.90 -15.53 5.41
C PRO A 102 -13.39 -15.42 5.65
N THR A 103 -12.53 -15.92 4.75
CA THR A 103 -11.08 -16.01 5.02
C THR A 103 -10.31 -14.72 4.73
N SER A 104 -11.00 -13.66 4.30
CA SER A 104 -10.39 -12.38 3.98
C SER A 104 -10.05 -11.59 5.24
N GLN A 105 -8.88 -10.95 5.25
CA GLN A 105 -8.40 -10.10 6.32
C GLN A 105 -7.86 -8.79 5.74
N THR A 106 -7.95 -7.71 6.53
CA THR A 106 -7.44 -6.39 6.15
C THR A 106 -6.44 -5.86 7.17
N LEU A 107 -5.37 -5.26 6.66
CA LEU A 107 -4.37 -4.52 7.43
C LEU A 107 -4.28 -3.10 6.90
N ASN A 108 -3.90 -2.15 7.75
CA ASN A 108 -3.78 -0.75 7.36
C ASN A 108 -2.36 -0.21 7.59
N ALA A 109 -1.88 0.61 6.65
CA ALA A 109 -0.61 1.31 6.74
C ALA A 109 -0.81 2.81 6.50
N GLU A 110 -0.83 3.59 7.57
CA GLU A 110 -0.97 5.05 7.49
C GLU A 110 0.31 5.76 7.08
N ARG A 111 1.48 5.13 7.25
CA ARG A 111 2.79 5.70 6.92
C ARG A 111 3.79 4.61 6.57
N ASN A 112 4.87 5.00 5.90
CA ASN A 112 5.97 4.09 5.60
C ASN A 112 6.93 4.02 6.81
N ASN A 113 6.74 2.99 7.63
CA ASN A 113 7.55 2.76 8.82
C ASN A 113 8.95 2.24 8.50
N VAL A 114 9.16 1.55 7.37
CA VAL A 114 10.48 1.04 6.96
C VAL A 114 11.42 2.20 6.66
N ARG A 115 10.92 3.20 5.94
CA ARG A 115 11.68 4.40 5.52
C ARG A 115 11.50 5.60 6.45
N ASN A 116 10.75 5.44 7.54
CA ASN A 116 10.40 6.48 8.50
C ASN A 116 9.92 7.79 7.83
N ARG A 117 8.99 7.68 6.87
CA ARG A 117 8.44 8.84 6.14
C ARG A 117 6.92 8.80 6.02
N GLU A 118 6.34 9.95 5.72
CA GLU A 118 4.94 10.04 5.33
C GLU A 118 4.69 9.37 3.96
N SER A 119 3.64 8.58 3.89
CA SER A 119 3.11 8.01 2.65
C SER A 119 2.10 8.97 2.01
N ASN A 120 1.93 8.86 0.69
CA ASN A 120 0.94 9.69 -0.01
C ASN A 120 -0.49 9.28 0.36
N SER A 121 -0.71 7.98 0.49
CA SER A 121 -1.99 7.34 0.82
C SER A 121 -1.90 6.63 2.16
N MET A 122 -3.05 6.45 2.82
CA MET A 122 -3.21 5.29 3.68
C MET A 122 -3.36 4.06 2.78
N LEU A 123 -2.67 2.97 3.08
CA LEU A 123 -2.81 1.73 2.33
C LEU A 123 -3.70 0.77 3.11
N GLU A 124 -4.66 0.15 2.43
CA GLU A 124 -5.41 -0.99 2.94
C GLU A 124 -4.96 -2.24 2.20
N ILE A 125 -4.52 -3.25 2.95
CA ILE A 125 -3.90 -4.47 2.46
C ILE A 125 -4.84 -5.62 2.75
N TRP A 126 -5.43 -6.16 1.68
CA TRP A 126 -6.27 -7.35 1.72
C TRP A 126 -5.43 -8.60 1.51
N HIS A 127 -5.64 -9.59 2.36
CA HIS A 127 -4.97 -10.88 2.28
C HIS A 127 -5.89 -12.00 2.78
N THR A 128 -5.42 -13.24 2.67
CA THR A 128 -6.04 -14.42 3.26
C THR A 128 -5.10 -15.02 4.30
N SER A 129 -5.65 -15.77 5.26
CA SER A 129 -4.90 -16.57 6.24
C SER A 129 -4.69 -18.02 5.79
N THR A 130 -5.30 -18.41 4.67
CA THR A 130 -5.23 -19.77 4.12
C THR A 130 -4.84 -19.76 2.66
N GLY A 131 -3.95 -20.67 2.26
CA GLY A 131 -3.55 -20.85 0.86
C GLY A 131 -2.10 -21.29 0.72
N SER A 132 -1.60 -21.27 -0.51
CA SER A 132 -0.17 -21.44 -0.82
C SER A 132 0.58 -20.12 -0.60
N GLY A 133 1.90 -20.18 -0.40
CA GLY A 133 2.74 -18.98 -0.29
C GLY A 133 2.63 -18.04 -1.51
N ASN A 134 2.99 -16.78 -1.32
CA ASN A 134 2.90 -15.76 -2.35
C ASN A 134 4.23 -15.56 -3.11
N ALA A 135 4.33 -16.17 -4.31
CA ALA A 135 5.55 -16.11 -5.13
C ALA A 135 5.94 -14.69 -5.57
N CYS A 136 4.97 -13.78 -5.71
CA CYS A 136 5.23 -12.38 -6.05
C CYS A 136 5.99 -11.67 -4.92
N ILE A 137 5.51 -11.81 -3.69
CA ILE A 137 6.14 -11.18 -2.52
C ILE A 137 7.51 -11.79 -2.23
N GLU A 138 7.68 -13.11 -2.39
CA GLU A 138 9.00 -13.75 -2.29
C GLU A 138 10.01 -13.19 -3.31
N SER A 139 9.58 -13.05 -4.56
CA SER A 139 10.38 -12.42 -5.63
C SER A 139 10.76 -10.98 -5.29
N LEU A 140 9.82 -10.19 -4.77
CA LEU A 140 10.06 -8.81 -4.36
C LEU A 140 11.08 -8.71 -3.21
N ALA A 141 11.02 -9.61 -2.23
CA ALA A 141 12.01 -9.65 -1.17
C ALA A 141 13.42 -9.95 -1.71
N GLY A 142 13.53 -10.86 -2.68
CA GLY A 142 14.77 -11.11 -3.41
C GLY A 142 15.34 -9.84 -4.08
N ILE A 143 14.46 -9.06 -4.72
CA ILE A 143 14.83 -7.78 -5.38
C ILE A 143 15.28 -6.74 -4.35
N GLN A 144 14.62 -6.66 -3.19
CA GLN A 144 14.94 -5.72 -2.10
C GLN A 144 16.24 -6.07 -1.35
N GLY A 145 16.91 -7.18 -1.71
CA GLY A 145 18.19 -7.57 -1.10
C GLY A 145 18.14 -8.90 -0.35
N GLY A 146 17.07 -9.68 -0.50
CA GLY A 146 16.94 -11.03 0.05
C GLY A 146 16.66 -11.10 1.54
N GLN A 147 16.23 -9.99 2.14
CA GLN A 147 15.77 -9.93 3.53
C GLN A 147 14.22 -9.97 3.49
N GLY A 148 13.63 -11.12 3.79
CA GLY A 148 12.19 -11.33 3.81
C GLY A 148 11.64 -12.27 2.71
N PRO A 149 10.30 -12.35 2.54
CA PRO A 149 9.30 -11.70 3.38
C PRO A 149 9.35 -12.20 4.82
N PHE A 150 9.03 -11.33 5.78
CA PHE A 150 9.04 -11.66 7.21
C PHE A 150 7.67 -12.08 7.75
N HIS A 151 6.66 -12.05 6.87
CA HIS A 151 5.33 -12.58 7.12
C HIS A 151 5.03 -13.67 6.08
N ASP A 152 4.37 -14.73 6.53
CA ASP A 152 3.98 -15.87 5.69
C ASP A 152 2.75 -15.51 4.86
N TRP A 153 2.90 -14.58 3.92
CA TRP A 153 1.83 -14.20 3.01
C TRP A 153 1.37 -15.41 2.20
N VAL A 154 0.10 -15.75 2.34
CA VAL A 154 -0.55 -16.82 1.59
C VAL A 154 -1.62 -16.26 0.66
N GLY A 155 -1.81 -16.92 -0.48
CA GLY A 155 -2.75 -16.50 -1.49
C GLY A 155 -2.41 -15.15 -2.12
N HIS A 156 -3.37 -14.56 -2.81
CA HIS A 156 -3.22 -13.23 -3.39
C HIS A 156 -3.10 -12.18 -2.27
N VAL A 157 -2.39 -11.08 -2.54
CA VAL A 157 -2.41 -9.90 -1.68
C VAL A 157 -2.78 -8.69 -2.54
N LEU A 158 -3.75 -7.89 -2.11
CA LEU A 158 -4.24 -6.73 -2.84
C LEU A 158 -4.04 -5.48 -1.99
N VAL A 159 -3.49 -4.43 -2.58
CA VAL A 159 -3.23 -3.15 -1.90
C VAL A 159 -4.03 -2.04 -2.59
N LEU A 160 -4.89 -1.43 -1.79
CA LEU A 160 -5.73 -0.28 -2.16
C LEU A 160 -5.20 0.99 -1.50
N ALA A 161 -5.39 2.12 -2.16
CA ALA A 161 -5.05 3.43 -1.61
C ALA A 161 -6.31 4.15 -1.12
N MET A 162 -6.24 4.73 0.06
CA MET A 162 -7.29 5.54 0.67
C MET A 162 -6.78 6.95 0.98
N THR A 163 -7.67 7.93 0.92
CA THR A 163 -7.39 9.27 1.43
C THR A 163 -7.19 9.21 2.94
N ARG A 164 -6.23 9.98 3.46
CA ARG A 164 -6.02 10.07 4.91
C ARG A 164 -7.23 10.76 5.58
N PRO A 165 -7.68 10.28 6.75
CA PRO A 165 -8.66 11.01 7.55
C PRO A 165 -8.12 12.40 7.90
N THR A 166 -8.91 13.45 7.73
CA THR A 166 -8.46 14.85 7.92
C THR A 166 -8.53 15.35 9.37
N GLY A 167 -8.38 14.44 10.35
CA GLY A 167 -8.20 14.82 11.76
C GLY A 167 -9.46 14.82 12.62
N PHE A 168 -10.61 14.41 12.09
CA PHE A 168 -11.77 14.01 12.89
C PHE A 168 -12.06 12.54 12.63
N MET A 169 -12.24 11.76 13.70
CA MET A 169 -12.39 10.28 13.75
C MET A 169 -13.61 9.71 12.99
N VAL A 170 -14.17 10.45 12.04
CA VAL A 170 -15.49 10.19 11.46
C VAL A 170 -15.43 10.06 9.94
N ASP A 171 -14.30 10.38 9.30
CA ASP A 171 -14.19 10.26 7.84
C ASP A 171 -13.51 8.92 7.49
N PRO A 172 -14.25 7.91 7.00
CA PRO A 172 -13.75 6.54 6.77
C PRO A 172 -12.68 6.45 5.68
N GLY A 173 -12.29 7.57 5.06
CA GLY A 173 -11.35 7.62 3.95
C GLY A 173 -12.02 7.16 2.66
N ALA A 174 -11.88 7.92 1.58
CA ALA A 174 -12.34 7.52 0.27
C ALA A 174 -11.24 6.72 -0.44
N TYR A 175 -11.61 5.65 -1.14
CA TYR A 175 -10.70 4.96 -2.02
C TYR A 175 -10.30 5.86 -3.18
N ARG A 176 -9.04 5.73 -3.59
CA ARG A 176 -8.49 6.38 -4.77
C ARG A 176 -7.57 5.42 -5.50
N SER A 177 -7.35 5.70 -6.79
CA SER A 177 -6.39 4.93 -7.57
C SER A 177 -4.99 5.02 -6.95
N VAL A 178 -4.34 3.87 -6.76
CA VAL A 178 -2.93 3.82 -6.40
C VAL A 178 -2.10 4.58 -7.43
N GLN A 179 -1.03 5.22 -6.96
CA GLN A 179 -0.05 5.89 -7.79
C GLN A 179 1.27 5.12 -7.74
N LEU A 180 2.17 5.38 -8.70
CA LEU A 180 3.52 4.80 -8.70
C LEU A 180 4.26 5.04 -7.37
N ARG A 181 3.99 6.15 -6.68
CA ARG A 181 4.61 6.51 -5.40
C ARG A 181 4.17 5.57 -4.27
N ASP A 182 2.92 5.10 -4.33
CA ASP A 182 2.38 4.16 -3.35
C ASP A 182 2.98 2.76 -3.50
N PHE A 183 3.60 2.44 -4.65
CA PHE A 183 4.17 1.11 -4.88
C PHE A 183 5.29 0.78 -3.89
N GLN A 184 6.23 1.71 -3.68
CA GLN A 184 7.32 1.47 -2.74
C GLN A 184 6.80 1.34 -1.30
N ASP A 185 5.76 2.10 -0.94
CA ASP A 185 5.09 1.98 0.35
C ASP A 185 4.43 0.60 0.51
N ALA A 186 3.81 0.07 -0.54
CA ALA A 186 3.23 -1.26 -0.57
C ALA A 186 4.30 -2.37 -0.49
N VAL A 187 5.39 -2.26 -1.27
CA VAL A 187 6.49 -3.23 -1.26
C VAL A 187 7.17 -3.28 0.09
N ASP A 188 7.52 -2.12 0.65
CA ASP A 188 8.09 -2.03 2.00
C ASP A 188 7.15 -2.67 3.01
N PHE A 189 5.83 -2.40 2.93
CA PHE A 189 4.87 -3.00 3.85
C PHE A 189 4.87 -4.52 3.75
N VAL A 190 4.67 -5.10 2.56
CA VAL A 190 4.51 -6.55 2.41
C VAL A 190 5.82 -7.31 2.66
N VAL A 191 6.97 -6.76 2.30
CA VAL A 191 8.26 -7.43 2.55
C VAL A 191 8.64 -7.37 4.03
N ASP A 192 8.46 -6.21 4.69
CA ASP A 192 8.88 -5.96 6.08
C ASP A 192 7.81 -6.14 7.16
N PHE A 193 6.61 -6.59 6.79
CA PHE A 193 5.52 -6.75 7.76
C PHE A 193 5.95 -7.66 8.92
N GLY A 194 5.72 -7.19 10.15
CA GLY A 194 6.11 -7.90 11.37
C GLY A 194 7.59 -7.78 11.77
N ASN A 195 8.50 -7.28 10.92
CA ASN A 195 9.92 -7.22 11.26
C ASN A 195 10.34 -5.87 11.87
N THR A 196 10.48 -5.81 13.18
CA THR A 196 10.99 -4.61 13.88
C THR A 196 12.50 -4.39 13.69
N ALA A 197 13.29 -5.45 13.62
CA ALA A 197 14.75 -5.36 13.58
C ALA A 197 15.28 -4.87 12.22
N HIS A 198 14.75 -5.40 11.11
CA HIS A 198 15.13 -4.95 9.77
C HIS A 198 14.67 -3.52 9.50
N ARG A 199 13.51 -3.11 10.06
CA ARG A 199 13.06 -1.71 10.04
C ARG A 199 14.08 -0.79 10.72
N GLN A 200 14.57 -1.14 11.91
CA GLN A 200 15.58 -0.35 12.61
C GLN A 200 16.88 -0.23 11.81
N LEU A 201 17.39 -1.36 11.29
CA LEU A 201 18.60 -1.37 10.47
C LEU A 201 18.47 -0.53 9.19
N THR A 202 17.31 -0.61 8.52
CA THR A 202 17.03 0.18 7.32
C THR A 202 17.01 1.68 7.66
N GLN A 203 16.36 2.06 8.77
CA GLN A 203 16.36 3.45 9.24
C GLN A 203 17.77 3.93 9.59
N GLU A 204 18.58 3.13 10.28
CA GLU A 204 19.98 3.48 10.61
C GLU A 204 20.84 3.63 9.36
N THR A 205 20.67 2.76 8.36
CA THR A 205 21.36 2.84 7.07
C THR A 205 20.99 4.13 6.34
N LEU A 206 19.69 4.45 6.30
CA LEU A 206 19.21 5.73 5.77
C LEU A 206 19.78 6.91 6.54
N ASN A 207 19.84 6.85 7.88
CA ASN A 207 20.41 7.93 8.71
C ASN A 207 21.91 8.14 8.42
N THR A 208 22.68 7.06 8.27
CA THR A 208 24.15 7.08 8.07
C THR A 208 24.53 7.69 6.71
N LEU A 209 23.63 7.65 5.73
CA LEU A 209 23.78 8.36 4.44
C LEU A 209 23.53 9.89 4.55
N GLY A 210 23.51 10.46 5.76
CA GLY A 210 23.35 11.90 6.00
C GLY A 210 21.94 12.42 5.73
N LEU A 211 20.92 11.64 6.08
CA LEU A 211 19.52 11.95 5.82
C LEU A 211 18.86 12.49 7.10
N PRO A 212 18.41 13.78 7.17
CA PRO A 212 17.71 14.27 8.34
C PRO A 212 16.37 13.55 8.46
N LEU A 213 16.07 13.07 9.67
CA LEU A 213 14.76 12.62 10.07
C LEU A 213 13.73 13.71 9.73
N GLY A 214 12.63 13.33 9.09
CA GLY A 214 11.42 14.15 9.13
C GLY A 214 11.15 14.50 10.60
N THR A 215 11.00 15.79 10.88
CA THR A 215 10.85 16.33 12.24
C THR A 215 9.93 15.45 13.08
N THR A 216 10.48 14.92 14.16
CA THR A 216 9.81 14.03 15.10
C THR A 216 8.67 14.75 15.81
N GLY A 217 7.44 14.52 15.34
CA GLY A 217 6.29 14.57 16.22
C GLY A 217 6.33 13.31 17.09
N SER A 218 6.80 13.45 18.33
CA SER A 218 6.67 12.41 19.35
C SER A 218 5.20 12.12 19.61
N VAL A 219 4.69 10.98 19.14
CA VAL A 219 3.60 10.26 19.80
C VAL A 219 3.83 8.76 19.57
N GLY A 220 3.98 8.00 20.66
CA GLY A 220 3.95 6.55 20.62
C GLY A 220 2.60 6.08 20.09
N GLY A 221 2.56 5.68 18.82
CA GLY A 221 1.44 4.96 18.24
C GLY A 221 1.61 3.48 18.51
N SER A 222 0.99 3.00 19.58
CA SER A 222 0.71 1.57 19.74
C SER A 222 -0.05 1.10 18.50
N MET A 223 0.44 0.07 17.83
CA MET A 223 -0.29 -0.62 16.77
C MET A 223 -1.60 -1.13 17.40
N ARG A 224 -2.72 -0.51 17.07
CA ARG A 224 -4.03 -1.02 17.47
C ARG A 224 -4.42 -2.04 16.40
N MET A 225 -4.28 -3.31 16.72
CA MET A 225 -4.83 -4.40 15.92
C MET A 225 -6.34 -4.38 16.13
N GLU A 226 -7.10 -3.86 15.16
CA GLU A 226 -8.54 -4.08 15.09
C GLU A 226 -8.80 -4.98 13.89
N GLU A 227 -8.95 -6.28 14.17
CA GLU A 227 -9.54 -7.23 13.22
C GLU A 227 -11.00 -6.79 13.02
N LYS A 228 -11.36 -6.33 11.82
CA LYS A 228 -12.76 -6.16 11.44
C LYS A 228 -13.30 -7.53 11.04
N GLU A 229 -14.04 -8.19 11.93
CA GLU A 229 -14.91 -9.29 11.55
C GLU A 229 -16.03 -8.74 10.65
N THR A 230 -16.09 -9.20 9.39
CA THR A 230 -17.18 -8.87 8.48
C THR A 230 -18.41 -9.70 8.84
N GLY A 231 -19.22 -9.17 9.75
CA GLY A 231 -20.50 -9.77 10.16
C GLY A 231 -21.56 -9.67 9.05
N ASN A 232 -22.04 -10.82 8.57
CA ASN A 232 -23.24 -10.92 7.74
C ASN A 232 -24.48 -10.56 8.59
N ILE A 233 -25.14 -9.44 8.27
CA ILE A 233 -26.51 -9.18 8.74
C ILE A 233 -27.45 -9.90 7.76
N ILE A 234 -27.87 -11.11 8.12
CA ILE A 234 -29.02 -11.76 7.50
C ILE A 234 -30.26 -11.15 8.17
N ALA A 235 -30.95 -10.24 7.47
CA ALA A 235 -32.28 -9.80 7.88
C ALA A 235 -33.28 -10.90 7.54
N GLU A 236 -33.68 -11.69 8.55
CA GLU A 236 -34.91 -12.49 8.48
C GLU A 236 -36.11 -11.54 8.55
N ILE A 237 -37.00 -11.67 7.57
CA ILE A 237 -38.30 -11.00 7.52
C ILE A 237 -39.33 -12.01 8.04
N GLU A 238 -39.99 -11.68 9.16
CA GLU A 238 -41.34 -12.16 9.50
C GLU A 238 -42.32 -10.98 9.49
#